data_AF-A0A8S3HME3-F1
#
_entry.id   AF-A0A8S3HME3-F1
#
_cell.length_a   1.000
_cell.length_b   1.000
_cell.length_c   1.000
_cell.angle_alpha   90.00
_cell.angle_beta   90.00
_cell.angle_gamma   90.00
#
_symmetry.space_group_name_H-M   'P 1'
#
loop_
_entity.id
_entity.type
_entity.pdbx_description
1 polymer ?
#
loop_
_entity_poly.entity_id
_entity_poly.type
_entity_poly.pdbx_seq_one_letter_code
_entity_poly.pdbx_strand_id
1 'polypeptide(L)'
;GINAKCVALINDTVGTLMACAYKDPATAIGLILGTGTNACYIEQLDKVGTWKGDYDEPKQVIINTEWGAFGDNHRLDFIRTRYDEEVDLSSTNPGRQTFEKMISGLYMGEIVRLIILDLLQHELLFLGHRDTYGDYKTPLYNRGGFYTKFVSTVETDEGI
;
A
#
# COMPACT_ATOMS: atom_id res chain seq x y z
N GLY A 1 -25.82 -8.52 29.66
CA GLY A 1 -24.93 -8.82 28.51
C GLY A 1 -25.48 -8.16 27.27
N ILE A 2 -24.64 -7.79 26.31
CA ILE A 2 -25.08 -7.20 25.04
C ILE A 2 -25.60 -8.35 24.16
N ASN A 3 -26.82 -8.23 23.67
CA ASN A 3 -27.42 -9.21 22.76
C ASN A 3 -27.11 -8.77 21.31
N ALA A 4 -26.03 -9.29 20.74
CA ALA A 4 -25.61 -9.01 19.37
C ALA A 4 -25.42 -10.33 18.59
N LYS A 5 -25.82 -10.33 17.32
CA LYS A 5 -25.66 -11.46 16.39
C LYS A 5 -24.72 -11.06 15.26
N CYS A 6 -23.62 -11.79 15.09
CA CYS A 6 -22.74 -11.61 13.93
C CYS A 6 -23.41 -12.22 12.69
N VAL A 7 -23.59 -11.41 11.64
CA VAL A 7 -24.28 -11.81 10.40
C VAL A 7 -23.39 -11.77 9.16
N ALA A 8 -22.26 -11.05 9.21
CA ALA A 8 -21.32 -10.93 8.12
C ALA A 8 -19.91 -10.60 8.64
N LEU A 9 -18.90 -11.07 7.91
CA LEU A 9 -17.52 -10.66 8.03
C LEU A 9 -17.11 -10.10 6.65
N ILE A 10 -16.60 -8.88 6.62
CA ILE A 10 -16.27 -8.18 5.37
C ILE A 10 -14.83 -7.66 5.41
N ASN A 11 -14.22 -7.55 4.23
CA ASN A 11 -12.96 -6.82 4.04
C ASN A 11 -13.25 -5.30 3.96
N ASP A 12 -12.29 -4.48 4.36
CA ASP A 12 -12.39 -3.01 4.40
C ASP A 12 -12.60 -2.38 3.01
N THR A 13 -11.98 -2.90 1.95
CA THR A 13 -12.23 -2.46 0.57
C THR A 13 -13.68 -2.73 0.17
N VAL A 14 -14.23 -3.89 0.55
CA VAL A 14 -15.63 -4.26 0.30
C VAL A 14 -16.57 -3.34 1.07
N GLY A 15 -16.26 -3.04 2.33
CA GLY A 15 -17.00 -2.05 3.12
C GLY A 15 -16.98 -0.66 2.48
N THR A 16 -15.83 -0.24 1.97
CA THR A 16 -15.65 1.04 1.25
C THR A 16 -16.50 1.08 -0.02
N LEU A 17 -16.44 0.03 -0.86
CA LEU A 17 -17.27 -0.09 -2.05
C LEU A 17 -18.76 0.02 -1.70
N MET A 18 -19.23 -0.77 -0.73
CA MET A 18 -20.64 -0.81 -0.35
C MET A 18 -21.14 0.52 0.22
N ALA A 19 -20.31 1.21 1.02
CA ALA A 19 -20.64 2.52 1.56
C ALA A 19 -20.77 3.60 0.46
N CYS A 20 -19.92 3.54 -0.56
CA CYS A 20 -20.02 4.43 -1.72
C CYS A 20 -21.19 4.06 -2.63
N ALA A 21 -21.39 2.76 -2.90
CA ALA A 21 -22.48 2.24 -3.74
C ALA A 21 -23.87 2.57 -3.17
N TYR A 22 -23.98 2.71 -1.85
CA TYR A 22 -25.21 3.18 -1.20
C TYR A 22 -25.63 4.60 -1.65
N LYS A 23 -24.66 5.47 -1.98
CA LYS A 23 -24.91 6.84 -2.44
C LYS A 23 -24.90 6.96 -3.97
N ASP A 24 -23.99 6.24 -4.62
CA ASP A 24 -23.81 6.24 -6.07
C ASP A 24 -23.88 4.80 -6.61
N PRO A 25 -25.02 4.39 -7.20
CA PRO A 25 -25.21 3.05 -7.76
C PRO A 25 -24.23 2.69 -8.88
N ALA A 26 -23.50 3.65 -9.47
CA ALA A 26 -22.47 3.37 -10.46
C ALA A 26 -21.13 2.91 -9.84
N THR A 27 -20.99 2.96 -8.51
CA THR A 27 -19.77 2.50 -7.83
C THR A 27 -19.56 1.00 -8.04
N ALA A 28 -18.48 0.64 -8.74
CA ALA A 28 -18.14 -0.76 -9.02
C ALA A 28 -16.78 -1.21 -8.45
N ILE A 29 -16.02 -0.28 -7.87
CA ILE A 29 -14.66 -0.52 -7.35
C ILE A 29 -14.52 0.13 -5.97
N GLY A 30 -13.93 -0.62 -5.04
CA GLY A 30 -13.44 -0.11 -3.76
C GLY A 30 -11.93 -0.10 -3.76
N LEU A 31 -11.32 0.98 -3.28
CA LEU A 31 -9.87 1.17 -3.26
C LEU A 31 -9.44 1.68 -1.89
N ILE A 32 -8.41 1.06 -1.34
CA ILE A 32 -7.71 1.52 -0.14
C ILE A 32 -6.29 1.92 -0.54
N LEU A 33 -5.95 3.17 -0.26
CA LEU A 33 -4.60 3.74 -0.37
C LEU A 33 -4.28 4.42 0.97
N GLY A 34 -3.52 3.74 1.81
CA GLY A 34 -3.16 4.21 3.14
C GLY A 34 -1.93 3.50 3.66
N THR A 35 -1.95 3.02 4.90
CA THR A 35 -0.87 2.18 5.45
C THR A 35 -0.61 0.95 4.57
N GLY A 36 -1.67 0.29 4.12
CA GLY A 36 -1.62 -0.75 3.09
C GLY A 36 -2.25 -0.27 1.78
N THR A 37 -2.29 -1.16 0.80
CA THR A 37 -3.12 -0.96 -0.39
C THR A 37 -3.85 -2.23 -0.79
N ASN A 38 -5.14 -2.08 -1.08
CA ASN A 38 -5.96 -3.16 -1.61
C ASN A 38 -7.08 -2.61 -2.49
N ALA A 39 -7.66 -3.46 -3.33
CA ALA A 39 -8.86 -3.14 -4.07
C ALA A 39 -9.85 -4.31 -4.12
N CYS A 40 -11.11 -3.97 -4.30
CA CYS A 40 -12.16 -4.90 -4.65
C CYS A 40 -13.01 -4.35 -5.80
N TYR A 41 -13.71 -5.24 -6.50
CA TYR A 41 -14.60 -4.84 -7.59
C TYR A 41 -15.76 -5.81 -7.73
N ILE A 42 -16.81 -5.39 -8.44
CA ILE A 42 -17.95 -6.25 -8.79
C ILE A 42 -17.60 -7.06 -10.05
N GLU A 43 -17.64 -8.38 -9.93
CA GLU A 43 -17.41 -9.34 -11.03
C GLU A 43 -18.69 -10.13 -11.33
N GLN A 44 -18.82 -10.58 -12.58
CA GLN A 44 -19.89 -11.48 -13.01
C GLN A 44 -19.59 -12.92 -12.58
N LEU A 45 -20.60 -13.61 -12.05
CA LEU A 45 -20.44 -14.99 -11.54
C LEU A 45 -19.92 -15.96 -12.60
N ASP A 46 -20.25 -15.76 -13.87
CA ASP A 46 -19.78 -16.61 -14.99
C ASP A 46 -18.26 -16.48 -15.26
N LYS A 47 -17.60 -15.45 -14.73
CA LYS A 47 -16.15 -15.25 -14.81
C LYS A 47 -15.41 -15.83 -13.61
N VAL A 48 -16.11 -16.14 -12.52
CA VAL A 48 -15.51 -16.62 -11.27
C VAL A 48 -15.43 -18.14 -11.29
N GLY A 49 -14.36 -18.68 -11.89
CA GLY A 49 -14.16 -20.13 -12.01
C GLY A 49 -14.06 -20.91 -10.69
N THR A 50 -13.94 -20.22 -9.56
CA THR A 50 -13.87 -20.80 -8.21
C THR A 50 -15.18 -20.68 -7.42
N TRP A 51 -16.24 -20.10 -8.00
CA TRP A 51 -17.52 -19.90 -7.33
C TRP A 51 -18.21 -21.23 -7.00
N LYS A 52 -18.72 -21.34 -5.77
CA LYS A 52 -19.43 -22.53 -5.27
C LYS A 52 -20.83 -22.21 -4.72
N GLY A 53 -21.25 -20.96 -4.80
CA GLY A 53 -22.59 -20.52 -4.38
C GLY A 53 -23.64 -20.76 -5.46
N ASP A 54 -24.83 -20.23 -5.22
CA ASP A 54 -25.90 -20.17 -6.21
C ASP A 54 -25.56 -19.19 -7.34
N TYR A 55 -26.25 -19.34 -8.47
CA TYR A 55 -26.17 -18.44 -9.63
C TYR A 55 -27.48 -17.68 -9.82
N ASP A 56 -28.19 -17.43 -8.71
CA ASP A 56 -29.43 -16.67 -8.70
C ASP A 56 -29.15 -15.18 -8.96
N GLU A 57 -30.19 -14.40 -9.25
CA GLU A 57 -30.04 -12.97 -9.43
C GLU A 57 -29.82 -12.25 -8.08
N PRO A 58 -28.90 -11.27 -8.00
CA PRO A 58 -28.05 -10.78 -9.08
C PRO A 58 -26.86 -11.71 -9.36
N LYS A 59 -26.55 -11.95 -10.64
CA LYS A 59 -25.42 -12.80 -11.09
C LYS A 59 -24.04 -12.16 -10.90
N GLN A 60 -23.82 -11.47 -9.78
CA GLN A 60 -22.62 -10.72 -9.49
C GLN A 60 -22.10 -11.01 -8.08
N VAL A 61 -20.79 -10.88 -7.91
CA VAL A 61 -20.10 -11.02 -6.62
C VAL A 61 -19.00 -9.98 -6.50
N ILE A 62 -18.73 -9.52 -5.29
CA ILE A 62 -17.58 -8.66 -5.03
C ILE A 62 -16.33 -9.53 -4.87
N ILE A 63 -15.31 -9.28 -5.69
CA ILE A 63 -13.99 -9.90 -5.58
C ILE A 63 -13.08 -8.98 -4.76
N ASN A 64 -12.67 -9.46 -3.59
CA ASN A 64 -11.52 -8.90 -2.89
C ASN A 64 -10.24 -9.44 -3.55
N THR A 65 -9.42 -8.53 -4.09
CA THR A 65 -8.25 -8.94 -4.89
C THR A 65 -7.06 -9.35 -4.04
N GLU A 66 -6.94 -8.81 -2.82
CA GLU A 66 -5.73 -8.92 -2.00
C GLU A 66 -4.46 -8.61 -2.83
N TRP A 67 -4.52 -7.56 -3.66
CA TRP A 67 -3.54 -7.31 -4.72
C TRP A 67 -2.14 -6.96 -4.21
N GLY A 68 -1.97 -6.77 -2.90
CA GLY A 68 -0.69 -6.42 -2.31
C GLY A 68 0.37 -7.48 -2.58
N ALA A 69 -0.04 -8.75 -2.69
CA ALA A 69 0.81 -9.88 -3.03
C ALA A 69 1.18 -9.98 -4.52
N PHE A 70 0.68 -9.09 -5.38
CA PHE A 70 1.09 -9.07 -6.78
C PHE A 70 2.60 -8.83 -6.88
N GLY A 71 3.31 -9.67 -7.65
CA GLY A 71 4.77 -9.64 -7.75
C GLY A 71 5.53 -10.56 -6.80
N ASP A 72 4.88 -11.18 -5.80
CA ASP A 72 5.53 -12.15 -4.88
C ASP A 72 6.11 -13.38 -5.62
N ASN A 73 5.68 -13.61 -6.86
CA ASN A 73 6.19 -14.63 -7.77
C ASN A 73 7.27 -14.09 -8.73
N HIS A 74 7.98 -13.03 -8.36
CA HIS A 74 9.07 -12.42 -9.13
C HIS A 74 8.64 -11.74 -10.44
N ARG A 75 7.33 -11.62 -10.71
CA ARG A 75 6.83 -10.98 -11.94
C ARG A 75 7.04 -9.47 -11.99
N LEU A 76 7.28 -8.83 -10.85
CA LEU A 76 7.56 -7.39 -10.78
C LEU A 76 9.06 -7.09 -10.60
N ASP A 77 9.94 -8.08 -10.59
CA ASP A 77 11.37 -7.86 -10.35
C ASP A 77 12.01 -6.94 -11.41
N PHE A 78 11.46 -6.88 -12.62
CA PHE A 78 11.95 -6.01 -13.69
C PHE A 78 11.73 -4.51 -13.44
N ILE A 79 10.84 -4.13 -12.52
CA ILE A 79 10.62 -2.73 -12.12
C ILE A 79 11.16 -2.42 -10.73
N ARG A 80 11.50 -3.45 -9.95
CA ARG A 80 12.03 -3.26 -8.59
C ARG A 80 13.43 -2.69 -8.64
N THR A 81 13.67 -1.72 -7.77
CA THR A 81 14.98 -1.14 -7.55
C THR A 81 15.66 -1.81 -6.37
N ARG A 82 16.98 -1.57 -6.21
CA ARG A 82 17.72 -1.96 -5.01
C ARG A 82 17.11 -1.40 -3.71
N TYR A 83 16.37 -0.29 -3.78
CA TYR A 83 15.71 0.29 -2.60
C TYR A 83 14.45 -0.50 -2.24
N ASP A 84 13.68 -0.95 -3.22
CA ASP A 84 12.52 -1.83 -3.01
C ASP A 84 12.95 -3.19 -2.44
N GLU A 85 14.09 -3.72 -2.91
CA GLU A 85 14.70 -4.94 -2.37
C GLU A 85 15.12 -4.76 -0.91
N GLU A 86 15.80 -3.66 -0.57
CA GLU A 86 16.22 -3.38 0.81
C GLU A 86 15.01 -3.20 1.75
N VAL A 87 13.96 -2.51 1.29
CA VAL A 87 12.68 -2.38 2.03
C VAL A 87 12.05 -3.74 2.27
N ASP A 88 12.00 -4.58 1.25
CA ASP A 88 11.42 -5.93 1.34
C ASP A 88 12.20 -6.83 2.30
N LEU A 89 13.53 -6.94 2.12
CA LEU A 89 14.41 -7.77 2.93
C LEU A 89 14.37 -7.39 4.41
N SER A 90 14.25 -6.09 4.69
CA SER A 90 14.25 -5.59 6.05
C SER A 90 12.84 -5.65 6.69
N SER A 91 11.78 -5.83 5.92
CA SER A 91 10.38 -5.83 6.39
C SER A 91 10.04 -6.98 7.34
N THR A 92 8.85 -6.94 7.96
CA THR A 92 8.33 -8.03 8.80
C THR A 92 7.91 -9.26 8.00
N ASN A 93 7.76 -9.12 6.68
CA ASN A 93 7.28 -10.15 5.77
C ASN A 93 8.11 -10.19 4.47
N PRO A 94 9.42 -10.49 4.52
CA PRO A 94 10.27 -10.52 3.34
C PRO A 94 9.75 -11.47 2.25
N GLY A 95 9.81 -11.03 0.99
CA GLY A 95 9.34 -11.78 -0.18
C GLY A 95 7.81 -11.87 -0.31
N ARG A 96 7.08 -11.09 0.49
CA ARG A 96 5.61 -11.03 0.46
C ARG A 96 5.11 -9.60 0.33
N GLN A 97 3.90 -9.42 -0.18
CA GLN A 97 3.27 -8.10 -0.32
C GLN A 97 4.10 -7.15 -1.21
N THR A 98 4.69 -7.68 -2.28
CA THR A 98 5.62 -6.98 -3.16
C THR A 98 5.02 -5.70 -3.75
N PHE A 99 3.79 -5.77 -4.28
CA PHE A 99 3.10 -4.61 -4.83
C PHE A 99 2.73 -3.59 -3.75
N GLU A 100 2.29 -4.06 -2.58
CA GLU A 100 1.96 -3.17 -1.46
C GLU A 100 3.18 -2.38 -1.00
N LYS A 101 4.36 -3.01 -0.96
CA LYS A 101 5.63 -2.36 -0.59
C LYS A 101 6.06 -1.24 -1.52
N MET A 102 5.69 -1.32 -2.79
CA MET A 102 6.04 -0.29 -3.77
C MET A 102 5.05 0.90 -3.80
N ILE A 103 3.86 0.75 -3.20
CA ILE A 103 2.76 1.71 -3.35
C ILE A 103 2.31 2.32 -2.01
N SER A 104 2.28 1.53 -0.94
CA SER A 104 1.59 1.94 0.28
C SER A 104 2.36 2.99 1.09
N GLY A 105 1.60 3.76 1.87
CA GLY A 105 2.15 4.77 2.76
C GLY A 105 2.94 4.21 3.94
N LEU A 106 2.95 2.89 4.19
CA LEU A 106 3.86 2.30 5.17
C LEU A 106 5.31 2.27 4.66
N TYR A 107 5.49 2.11 3.35
CA TYR A 107 6.80 1.82 2.75
C TYR A 107 7.37 2.97 1.93
N MET A 108 6.51 3.83 1.36
CA MET A 108 6.92 4.96 0.52
C MET A 108 8.00 5.84 1.19
N GLY A 109 7.80 6.20 2.45
CA GLY A 109 8.77 7.02 3.18
C GLY A 109 10.12 6.32 3.40
N GLU A 110 10.13 5.00 3.57
CA GLU A 110 11.37 4.23 3.73
C GLU A 110 12.15 4.14 2.41
N ILE A 111 11.46 3.99 1.27
CA ILE A 111 12.08 4.05 -0.06
C ILE A 111 12.77 5.40 -0.24
N VAL A 112 12.07 6.50 0.02
CA VAL A 112 12.63 7.86 -0.08
C VAL A 112 13.81 8.04 0.89
N ARG A 113 13.72 7.54 2.12
CA ARG A 113 14.80 7.60 3.12
C ARG A 113 16.08 6.93 2.60
N LEU A 114 15.97 5.74 2.03
CA LEU A 114 17.10 4.99 1.48
C LEU A 114 17.75 5.72 0.29
N ILE A 115 16.94 6.31 -0.58
CA ILE A 115 17.44 7.11 -1.71
C ILE A 115 18.22 8.33 -1.19
N ILE A 116 17.67 9.08 -0.22
CA ILE A 116 18.35 10.25 0.34
C ILE A 116 19.67 9.86 1.00
N LEU A 117 19.70 8.75 1.74
CA LEU A 117 20.93 8.25 2.36
C LEU A 117 22.00 7.86 1.33
N ASP A 118 21.61 7.20 0.24
CA ASP A 118 22.52 6.85 -0.84
C ASP A 118 23.09 8.11 -1.53
N LEU A 119 22.26 9.11 -1.80
CA LEU A 119 22.70 10.39 -2.37
C LEU A 119 23.63 11.17 -1.43
N LEU A 120 23.37 11.13 -0.12
CA LEU A 120 24.26 11.72 0.90
C LEU A 120 25.62 11.04 0.93
N GLN A 121 25.64 9.71 0.89
CA GLN A 121 26.88 8.92 0.88
C GLN A 121 27.75 9.22 -0.35
N HIS A 122 27.11 9.49 -1.50
CA HIS A 122 27.79 9.87 -2.74
C HIS A 122 28.07 11.39 -2.87
N GLU A 123 27.82 12.16 -1.81
CA GLU A 123 28.02 13.62 -1.79
C GLU A 123 27.21 14.36 -2.87
N LEU A 124 26.01 13.86 -3.21
CA LEU A 124 25.13 14.44 -4.23
C LEU A 124 24.03 15.34 -3.63
N LEU A 125 23.78 15.24 -2.32
CA LEU A 125 22.83 16.07 -1.58
C LEU A 125 23.47 16.71 -0.34
N PHE A 126 22.91 17.84 0.09
CA PHE A 126 23.27 18.56 1.33
C PHE A 126 24.77 18.86 1.48
N LEU A 127 25.43 19.20 0.37
CA LEU A 127 26.83 19.62 0.34
C LEU A 127 27.06 20.82 1.27
N GLY A 128 28.07 20.71 2.13
CA GLY A 128 28.41 21.75 3.11
C GLY A 128 27.48 21.85 4.32
N HIS A 129 26.36 21.11 4.35
CA HIS A 129 25.40 21.04 5.45
C HIS A 129 25.28 19.62 5.99
N ARG A 130 26.42 18.94 6.14
CA ARG A 130 26.45 17.65 6.83
C ARG A 130 26.13 17.91 8.28
N ASP A 131 24.90 17.59 8.69
CA ASP A 131 24.69 17.15 10.06
C ASP A 131 25.75 16.10 10.33
N THR A 132 26.56 16.30 11.38
CA THR A 132 27.51 15.29 11.82
C THR A 132 26.76 13.97 11.93
N TYR A 133 27.15 13.00 11.10
CA TYR A 133 26.61 11.63 11.08
C TYR A 133 26.30 11.20 12.52
N GLY A 134 25.01 11.02 12.85
CA GLY A 134 24.61 10.54 14.17
C GLY A 134 23.83 11.50 15.07
N ASP A 135 23.19 12.57 14.57
CA ASP A 135 22.03 13.09 15.30
C ASP A 135 20.84 12.14 15.12
N TYR A 136 20.77 11.14 15.99
CA TYR A 136 19.68 10.14 16.06
C TYR A 136 18.30 10.77 16.29
N LYS A 137 18.20 12.10 16.46
CA LYS A 137 16.91 12.81 16.49
C LYS A 137 16.32 13.01 15.10
N THR A 138 17.11 12.96 14.04
CA THR A 138 16.61 13.20 12.67
C THR A 138 15.96 11.94 12.12
N PRO A 139 14.70 12.00 11.63
CA PRO A 139 13.98 10.86 11.06
C PRO A 139 14.71 10.13 9.93
N LEU A 140 15.60 10.81 9.21
CA LEU A 140 16.39 10.27 8.10
C LEU A 140 17.31 9.10 8.52
N TYR A 141 17.91 9.19 9.71
CA TYR A 141 18.86 8.20 10.21
C TYR A 141 18.19 7.06 10.98
N ASN A 142 16.87 7.12 11.16
CA ASN A 142 16.09 6.10 11.83
C ASN A 142 15.21 5.36 10.82
N ARG A 143 15.40 4.05 10.73
CA ARG A 143 14.54 3.18 9.93
C ARG A 143 13.07 3.32 10.35
N GLY A 144 12.18 3.53 9.39
CA GLY A 144 10.76 3.80 9.66
C GLY A 144 10.47 5.16 10.30
N GLY A 145 11.48 6.00 10.52
CA GLY A 145 11.31 7.36 11.03
C GLY A 145 10.77 8.32 9.96
N PHE A 146 11.09 8.07 8.70
CA PHE A 146 10.66 8.90 7.58
C PHE A 146 9.25 8.50 7.12
N TYR A 147 8.23 9.12 7.70
CA TYR A 147 6.83 8.85 7.37
C TYR A 147 6.42 9.45 6.02
N THR A 148 5.42 8.82 5.39
CA THR A 148 4.81 9.27 4.12
C THR A 148 4.30 10.72 4.16
N LYS A 149 3.90 11.23 5.34
CA LYS A 149 3.56 12.65 5.50
C LYS A 149 4.68 13.58 5.05
N PHE A 150 5.95 13.23 5.26
CA PHE A 150 7.08 14.06 4.84
C PHE A 150 7.20 14.10 3.32
N VAL A 151 6.96 12.97 2.65
CA VAL A 151 6.92 12.90 1.19
C VAL A 151 5.78 13.77 0.66
N SER A 152 4.56 13.57 1.18
CA SER A 152 3.40 14.35 0.75
C SER A 152 3.56 15.85 0.99
N THR A 153 4.15 16.27 2.12
CA THR A 153 4.42 17.69 2.40
C THR A 153 5.46 18.30 1.46
N VAL A 154 6.47 17.55 1.05
CA VAL A 154 7.47 18.05 0.08
C VAL A 154 6.85 18.23 -1.32
N GLU A 155 5.86 17.40 -1.67
CA GLU A 155 5.17 17.46 -2.96
C GLU A 155 4.03 18.49 -3.04
N THR A 156 3.63 19.11 -1.92
CA THR A 156 2.60 20.15 -1.99
C THR A 156 3.12 21.39 -2.70
N ASP A 157 2.36 21.92 -3.66
CA ASP A 157 2.63 23.17 -4.38
C ASP A 157 2.67 24.43 -3.49
N GLU A 158 2.49 24.28 -2.17
CA GLU A 158 2.61 25.35 -1.18
C GLU A 158 4.10 25.68 -0.88
N GLY A 159 4.83 26.09 -1.93
CA GLY A 159 5.96 27.03 -1.89
C GLY A 159 7.21 26.70 -1.07
N ILE A 160 8.28 26.32 -1.79
CA ILE A 160 9.60 26.95 -1.63
C ILE A 160 9.58 28.28 -2.40
#